data_AF-A0A2D3C3F3-F1
#
_entry.id   AF-A0A2D3C3F3-F1
#
_cell.length_a   1.000
_cell.length_b   1.000
_cell.length_c   1.000
_cell.angle_alpha   90.00
_cell.angle_beta   90.00
_cell.angle_gamma   90.00
#
_symmetry.space_group_name_H-M   'P 1'
#
loop_
_entity.id
_entity.type
_entity.pdbx_description
1 polymer ?
#
loop_
_entity_poly.entity_id
_entity_poly.type
_entity_poly.pdbx_seq_one_letter_code
_entity_poly.pdbx_strand_id
1 'polypeptide(L)'
;MINVQKIYHDRRGVSTAIGFILTFVITIMVFMFVMNSSYVMMDRNEHSVMREQFEIHGSSIALQLTKIDTTINLTRKSGGDVEEIQSDIVLPMKIADEYYYMQISNKTHEIIFESDGIAETRVQIPYELTTTDIESATIDSATGEHYFFYNSTTDIIEIH
;
A
#
# COMPACT_ATOMS: atom_id res chain seq x y z
N MET A 1 43.37 60.56 26.18
CA MET A 1 42.14 60.90 25.44
C MET A 1 41.61 59.61 24.83
N ILE A 2 40.54 59.04 25.39
CA ILE A 2 40.00 57.74 24.93
C ILE A 2 39.25 57.98 23.62
N ASN A 3 39.66 57.29 22.56
CA ASN A 3 39.16 57.51 21.21
C ASN A 3 37.80 56.82 21.03
N VAL A 4 36.71 57.56 21.31
CA VAL A 4 35.31 57.11 21.34
C VAL A 4 34.87 56.45 20.02
N GLN A 5 35.48 56.83 18.89
CA GLN A 5 35.19 56.27 17.56
C GLN A 5 35.55 54.78 17.43
N LYS A 6 36.63 54.32 18.09
CA LYS A 6 37.06 52.91 18.04
C LYS A 6 36.05 51.98 18.75
N ILE A 7 35.47 52.44 19.87
CA ILE A 7 34.52 51.66 20.67
C ILE A 7 33.17 51.49 19.95
N TYR A 8 32.73 52.50 19.20
CA TYR A 8 31.48 52.42 18.42
C TYR A 8 31.60 51.53 17.18
N HIS A 9 32.76 51.49 16.52
CA HIS A 9 33.00 50.59 15.39
C HIS A 9 33.06 49.12 15.83
N ASP A 10 33.71 48.85 16.96
CA ASP A 10 33.84 47.53 17.57
C ASP A 10 32.46 46.96 17.97
N ARG A 11 31.60 47.77 18.60
CA ARG A 11 30.22 47.37 18.93
C ARG A 11 29.33 47.14 17.71
N ARG A 12 29.52 47.88 16.62
CA ARG A 12 28.77 47.67 15.36
C ARG A 12 29.20 46.37 14.66
N GLY A 13 30.50 46.10 14.58
CA GLY A 13 31.01 44.84 14.03
C GLY A 13 30.53 43.61 14.81
N VAL A 14 30.55 43.71 16.15
CA VAL A 14 30.00 42.66 17.04
C VAL A 14 28.48 42.49 16.85
N SER A 15 27.72 43.58 16.73
CA SER A 15 26.27 43.52 16.48
C SER A 15 25.91 42.88 15.14
N THR A 16 26.68 43.16 14.08
CA THR A 16 26.47 42.55 12.76
C THR A 16 26.80 41.05 12.77
N ALA A 17 27.89 40.66 13.45
CA ALA A 17 28.26 39.25 13.60
C ALA A 17 27.22 38.47 14.42
N ILE A 18 26.72 39.04 15.52
CA ILE A 18 25.66 38.42 16.33
C ILE A 18 24.36 38.28 15.52
N GLY A 19 23.96 39.33 14.79
CA GLY A 19 22.78 39.27 13.93
C GLY A 19 22.89 38.18 12.86
N PHE A 20 24.06 38.07 12.22
CA PHE A 20 24.33 37.04 11.23
C PHE A 20 24.25 35.62 11.83
N ILE A 21 24.91 35.38 12.97
CA ILE A 21 24.87 34.07 13.64
C ILE A 21 23.44 33.72 14.06
N LEU A 22 22.70 34.69 14.60
CA LEU A 22 21.31 34.48 15.01
C LEU A 22 20.43 34.12 13.81
N THR A 23 20.51 34.87 12.71
CA THR A 23 19.77 34.55 11.49
C THR A 23 20.16 33.18 10.94
N PHE A 24 21.45 32.85 10.93
CA PHE A 24 21.96 31.56 10.48
C PHE A 24 21.38 30.39 11.29
N VAL A 25 21.34 30.52 12.63
CA VAL A 25 20.73 29.51 13.50
C VAL A 25 19.23 29.38 13.25
N ILE A 26 18.52 30.50 13.08
CA ILE A 26 17.08 30.49 12.76
C ILE A 26 16.84 29.80 11.41
N THR A 27 17.64 30.11 10.38
CA THR A 27 17.53 29.46 9.06
C THR A 27 17.75 27.97 9.15
N ILE A 28 18.76 27.50 9.89
CA ILE A 28 19.01 26.07 10.10
C ILE A 28 17.82 25.41 10.80
N MET A 29 17.27 26.03 11.84
CA MET A 29 16.09 25.50 12.54
C MET A 29 14.90 25.38 11.58
N VAL A 30 14.57 26.45 10.85
CA VAL A 30 13.46 26.45 9.90
C VAL A 30 13.68 25.38 8.82
N PHE A 31 14.90 25.25 8.31
CA PHE A 31 15.24 24.22 7.33
C PHE A 31 15.04 22.80 7.88
N MET A 32 15.48 22.53 9.10
CA MET A 32 15.24 21.25 9.77
C MET A 32 13.74 20.98 9.97
N PHE A 33 12.94 21.99 10.33
CA PHE A 33 11.50 21.84 10.45
C PHE A 33 10.83 21.49 9.11
N VAL A 34 11.21 22.18 8.02
CA VAL A 34 10.67 21.92 6.68
C VAL A 34 11.05 20.52 6.21
N MET A 35 12.29 20.10 6.42
CA MET A 35 12.73 18.73 6.11
C MET A 35 11.91 17.68 6.86
N ASN A 36 11.78 17.81 8.19
CA ASN A 36 10.99 16.86 8.99
C ASN A 36 9.52 16.81 8.54
N SER A 37 8.91 17.96 8.28
CA SER A 37 7.53 18.03 7.77
C SER A 37 7.39 17.30 6.42
N SER A 38 8.40 17.45 5.55
CA SER A 38 8.42 16.80 4.24
C SER A 38 8.53 15.27 4.37
N TYR A 39 9.36 14.76 5.29
CA TYR A 39 9.43 13.32 5.56
C TYR A 39 8.10 12.76 6.06
N VAL A 40 7.46 13.43 7.03
CA VAL A 40 6.14 13.01 7.53
C VAL A 40 5.08 13.04 6.43
N MET A 41 5.14 14.01 5.51
CA MET A 41 4.21 14.08 4.39
C MET A 41 4.46 12.95 3.37
N MET A 42 5.72 12.59 3.14
CA MET A 42 6.09 11.51 2.22
C MET A 42 5.58 10.16 2.73
N ASP A 43 5.83 9.85 4.00
CA ASP A 43 5.36 8.64 4.70
C ASP A 43 3.82 8.50 4.60
N ARG A 44 3.08 9.59 4.90
CA ARG A 44 1.62 9.61 4.75
C ARG A 44 1.15 9.37 3.31
N ASN A 45 1.88 9.89 2.33
CA ASN A 45 1.56 9.68 0.93
C ASN A 45 1.82 8.23 0.51
N GLU A 46 2.91 7.61 0.98
CA GLU A 46 3.21 6.19 0.73
C GLU A 46 2.09 5.30 1.27
N HIS A 47 1.61 5.54 2.50
CA HIS A 47 0.45 4.84 3.06
C HIS A 47 -0.84 5.05 2.27
N SER A 48 -1.10 6.29 1.84
CA SER A 48 -2.29 6.60 1.05
C SER A 48 -2.27 5.89 -0.30
N VAL A 49 -1.12 5.89 -0.99
CA VAL A 49 -0.93 5.21 -2.26
C VAL A 49 -1.04 3.69 -2.06
N MET A 50 -0.42 3.15 -1.02
CA MET A 50 -0.48 1.72 -0.73
C MET A 50 -1.91 1.25 -0.47
N ARG A 51 -2.67 2.00 0.34
CA ARG A 51 -4.09 1.74 0.58
C ARG A 51 -4.89 1.75 -0.72
N GLU A 52 -4.70 2.78 -1.55
CA GLU A 52 -5.42 2.90 -2.83
C GLU A 52 -5.09 1.72 -3.76
N GLN A 53 -3.82 1.33 -3.87
CA GLN A 53 -3.41 0.19 -4.70
C GLN A 53 -3.98 -1.14 -4.16
N PHE A 54 -3.98 -1.35 -2.84
CA PHE A 54 -4.62 -2.51 -2.23
C PHE A 54 -6.13 -2.55 -2.53
N GLU A 55 -6.82 -1.42 -2.47
CA GLU A 55 -8.24 -1.33 -2.83
C GLU A 55 -8.47 -1.65 -4.32
N ILE A 56 -7.63 -1.13 -5.23
CA ILE A 56 -7.71 -1.39 -6.67
C ILE A 56 -7.48 -2.87 -6.99
N HIS A 57 -6.36 -3.44 -6.50
CA HIS A 57 -6.01 -4.83 -6.78
C HIS A 57 -6.98 -5.80 -6.11
N GLY A 58 -7.34 -5.56 -4.84
CA GLY A 58 -8.34 -6.38 -4.14
C GLY A 58 -9.70 -6.35 -4.81
N SER A 59 -10.17 -5.18 -5.26
CA SER A 59 -11.44 -5.08 -6.01
C SER A 59 -11.36 -5.79 -7.37
N SER A 60 -10.23 -5.70 -8.07
CA SER A 60 -10.02 -6.42 -9.33
C SER A 60 -10.09 -7.94 -9.12
N ILE A 61 -9.48 -8.45 -8.05
CA ILE A 61 -9.50 -9.87 -7.71
C ILE A 61 -10.91 -10.31 -7.31
N ALA A 62 -11.61 -9.55 -6.47
CA ALA A 62 -13.00 -9.84 -6.12
C ALA A 62 -13.90 -9.93 -7.36
N LEU A 63 -13.74 -9.01 -8.32
CA LEU A 63 -14.46 -9.04 -9.59
C LEU A 63 -14.10 -10.25 -10.46
N GLN A 64 -12.83 -10.69 -10.46
CA GLN A 64 -12.42 -11.92 -11.16
C GLN A 64 -13.09 -13.15 -10.54
N LEU A 65 -13.11 -13.25 -9.21
CA LEU A 65 -13.79 -14.32 -8.48
C LEU A 65 -15.29 -14.37 -8.82
N THR A 66 -15.97 -13.23 -8.78
CA THR A 66 -17.39 -13.15 -9.16
C THR A 66 -17.63 -13.55 -10.62
N LYS A 67 -16.70 -13.23 -11.54
CA LYS A 67 -16.80 -13.67 -12.94
C LYS A 67 -16.66 -15.18 -13.10
N ILE A 68 -15.74 -15.80 -12.36
CA ILE A 68 -15.57 -17.26 -12.34
C ILE A 68 -16.86 -17.91 -11.86
N ASP A 69 -17.37 -17.51 -10.69
CA ASP A 69 -18.62 -18.03 -10.11
C ASP A 69 -19.82 -17.84 -11.04
N THR A 70 -19.96 -16.65 -11.62
CA THR A 70 -21.05 -16.36 -12.57
C THR A 70 -20.97 -17.24 -13.82
N THR A 71 -19.77 -17.48 -14.33
CA THR A 71 -19.56 -18.33 -15.51
C THR A 71 -19.95 -19.78 -15.21
N ILE A 72 -19.58 -20.29 -14.04
CA ILE A 72 -19.95 -21.63 -13.56
C ILE A 72 -21.47 -21.74 -13.42
N ASN A 73 -22.09 -20.77 -12.75
CA ASN A 73 -23.54 -20.72 -12.54
C ASN A 73 -24.32 -20.69 -13.86
N LEU A 74 -23.92 -19.83 -14.81
CA LEU A 74 -24.59 -19.70 -16.11
C LEU A 74 -24.45 -20.98 -16.95
N THR A 75 -23.26 -21.57 -16.96
CA THR A 75 -23.01 -22.82 -17.71
C THR A 75 -23.86 -23.96 -17.16
N ARG A 76 -23.87 -24.15 -15.84
CA ARG A 76 -24.72 -25.15 -15.16
C ARG A 76 -26.21 -24.93 -15.42
N LYS A 77 -26.69 -23.69 -15.35
CA LYS A 77 -28.09 -23.35 -15.65
C LYS A 77 -28.49 -23.63 -17.10
N SER A 78 -27.54 -23.61 -18.02
CA SER A 78 -27.77 -23.98 -19.43
C SER A 78 -27.74 -25.48 -19.71
N GLY A 79 -27.46 -26.31 -18.68
CA GLY A 79 -27.33 -27.76 -18.80
C GLY A 79 -25.96 -28.23 -19.29
N GLY A 80 -24.96 -27.34 -19.25
CA GLY A 80 -23.57 -27.67 -19.54
C GLY A 80 -22.76 -27.87 -18.26
N ASP A 81 -21.67 -28.62 -18.39
CA ASP A 81 -20.69 -28.83 -17.32
C ASP A 81 -19.43 -27.97 -17.57
N VAL A 82 -18.91 -27.35 -16.52
CA VAL A 82 -17.62 -26.67 -16.54
C VAL A 82 -16.57 -27.67 -16.08
N GLU A 83 -15.64 -28.03 -16.96
CA GLU A 83 -14.54 -28.93 -16.60
C GLU A 83 -13.45 -28.17 -15.82
N GLU A 84 -13.00 -27.03 -16.35
CA GLU A 84 -11.86 -26.26 -15.83
C GLU A 84 -12.02 -24.76 -16.14
N ILE A 85 -11.63 -23.91 -15.18
CA ILE A 85 -11.41 -22.48 -15.38
C ILE A 85 -10.10 -22.11 -14.71
N GLN A 86 -9.17 -21.53 -15.47
CA GLN A 86 -7.94 -20.94 -14.97
C GLN A 86 -7.93 -19.43 -15.23
N SER A 87 -7.54 -18.64 -14.22
CA SER A 87 -7.42 -17.18 -14.33
C SER A 87 -6.22 -16.67 -13.55
N ASP A 88 -5.32 -15.95 -14.22
CA ASP A 88 -4.13 -15.42 -13.59
C ASP A 88 -4.45 -14.28 -12.60
N ILE A 89 -3.75 -14.28 -11.47
CA ILE A 89 -3.81 -13.23 -10.45
C ILE A 89 -2.66 -12.26 -10.73
N VAL A 90 -3.01 -11.07 -11.20
CA VAL A 90 -2.02 -10.03 -11.52
C VAL A 90 -1.79 -9.14 -10.31
N LEU A 91 -0.67 -9.36 -9.64
CA LEU A 91 -0.23 -8.60 -8.48
C LEU A 91 1.19 -8.05 -8.70
N PRO A 92 1.46 -6.78 -8.36
CA PRO A 92 2.81 -6.24 -8.39
C PRO A 92 3.66 -6.83 -7.26
N MET A 93 4.95 -7.02 -7.50
CA MET A 93 5.88 -7.49 -6.46
C MET A 93 5.97 -6.53 -5.26
N LYS A 94 5.81 -5.23 -5.50
CA LYS A 94 5.88 -4.18 -4.48
C LYS A 94 4.86 -3.09 -4.74
N ILE A 95 4.35 -2.49 -3.66
CA ILE A 95 3.50 -1.31 -3.68
C ILE A 95 4.12 -0.29 -2.74
N ALA A 96 4.29 0.96 -3.20
CA ALA A 96 5.02 1.99 -2.44
C ALA A 96 6.42 1.55 -1.97
N ASP A 97 7.13 0.75 -2.78
CA ASP A 97 8.44 0.13 -2.50
C ASP A 97 8.46 -0.91 -1.34
N GLU A 98 7.30 -1.27 -0.80
CA GLU A 98 7.14 -2.29 0.24
C GLU A 98 6.57 -3.61 -0.32
N TYR A 99 7.00 -4.72 0.28
CA TYR A 99 6.37 -6.02 0.11
C TYR A 99 5.11 -6.11 0.98
N TYR A 100 4.20 -6.99 0.60
CA TYR A 100 2.92 -7.16 1.26
C TYR A 100 2.44 -8.61 1.20
N TYR A 101 1.43 -8.90 2.00
CA TYR A 101 0.71 -10.17 1.99
C TYR A 101 -0.74 -9.94 1.56
N MET A 102 -1.27 -10.89 0.81
CA MET A 102 -2.69 -10.98 0.50
C MET A 102 -3.23 -12.27 1.12
N GLN A 103 -4.32 -12.17 1.87
CA GLN A 103 -5.02 -13.31 2.43
C GLN A 103 -6.43 -13.37 1.85
N ILE A 104 -6.85 -14.54 1.39
CA ILE A 104 -8.22 -14.78 0.96
C ILE A 104 -8.83 -15.78 1.94
N SER A 105 -10.00 -15.45 2.49
CA SER A 105 -10.63 -16.25 3.55
C SER A 105 -12.08 -16.57 3.21
N ASN A 106 -12.36 -17.88 3.03
CA ASN A 106 -13.71 -18.37 2.79
C ASN A 106 -14.65 -18.22 4.00
N LYS A 107 -14.08 -18.07 5.20
CA LYS A 107 -14.89 -17.90 6.41
C LYS A 107 -15.43 -16.49 6.55
N THR A 108 -14.61 -15.50 6.21
CA THR A 108 -14.96 -14.08 6.34
C THR A 108 -15.49 -13.48 5.04
N HIS A 109 -15.30 -14.16 3.90
CA HIS A 109 -15.62 -13.64 2.57
C HIS A 109 -14.89 -12.33 2.26
N GLU A 110 -13.63 -12.27 2.71
CA GLU A 110 -12.77 -11.09 2.60
C GLU A 110 -11.42 -11.45 1.98
N ILE A 111 -10.95 -10.55 1.13
CA ILE A 111 -9.56 -10.45 0.68
C ILE A 111 -8.91 -9.37 1.56
N ILE A 112 -7.83 -9.72 2.24
CA ILE A 112 -7.12 -8.85 3.17
C ILE A 112 -5.73 -8.58 2.60
N PHE A 113 -5.42 -7.32 2.33
CA PHE A 113 -4.07 -6.88 2.04
C PHE A 113 -3.44 -6.28 3.28
N GLU A 114 -2.18 -6.61 3.52
CA GLU A 114 -1.41 -6.15 4.67
C GLU A 114 0.04 -5.87 4.26
N SER A 115 0.54 -4.67 4.55
CA SER A 115 1.95 -4.30 4.32
C SER A 115 2.87 -5.01 5.30
N ASP A 116 4.07 -5.44 4.86
CA ASP A 116 5.10 -6.06 5.70
C ASP A 116 5.82 -5.06 6.64
N GLY A 117 5.52 -3.75 6.53
CA GLY A 117 6.17 -2.65 7.24
C GLY A 117 5.62 -2.26 8.63
N ILE A 118 6.30 -1.30 9.27
CA ILE A 118 6.06 -0.86 10.68
C ILE A 118 4.75 -0.07 10.83
N ALA A 119 4.26 0.52 9.75
CA ALA A 119 2.99 1.24 9.72
C ALA A 119 1.99 0.42 8.91
N GLU A 120 1.37 -0.54 9.60
CA GLU A 120 0.45 -1.54 9.06
C GLU A 120 -0.68 -0.88 8.26
N THR A 121 -0.53 -0.86 6.93
CA THR A 121 -1.62 -0.53 6.03
C THR A 121 -2.39 -1.81 5.77
N ARG A 122 -3.60 -1.88 6.33
CA ARG A 122 -4.48 -3.03 6.16
C ARG A 122 -5.77 -2.63 5.44
N VAL A 123 -6.10 -3.38 4.39
CA VAL A 123 -7.32 -3.16 3.61
C VAL A 123 -8.07 -4.48 3.52
N GLN A 124 -9.37 -4.44 3.78
CA GLN A 124 -10.29 -5.57 3.68
C GLN A 124 -11.26 -5.30 2.54
N ILE A 125 -11.34 -6.23 1.60
CA ILE A 125 -12.17 -6.14 0.41
C ILE A 125 -13.12 -7.34 0.45
N PRO A 126 -14.44 -7.11 0.61
CA PRO A 126 -15.39 -8.20 0.58
C PRO A 126 -15.50 -8.77 -0.84
N TYR A 127 -15.78 -10.06 -0.93
CA TYR A 127 -16.16 -10.71 -2.18
C TYR A 127 -17.42 -11.56 -1.98
N GLU A 128 -18.14 -11.81 -3.07
CA GLU A 128 -19.33 -12.66 -3.04
C GLU A 128 -19.21 -13.77 -4.09
N LEU A 129 -19.40 -15.00 -3.63
CA LEU A 129 -19.56 -16.20 -4.45
C LEU A 129 -20.93 -16.80 -4.14
N THR A 130 -21.67 -17.19 -5.17
CA THR A 130 -23.07 -17.66 -5.04
C THR A 130 -23.23 -19.15 -5.25
N THR A 131 -22.29 -19.78 -5.96
CA THR A 131 -22.39 -21.19 -6.37
C THR A 131 -21.19 -22.03 -5.99
N THR A 132 -20.01 -21.43 -5.85
CA THR A 132 -18.76 -22.16 -5.54
C THR A 132 -18.07 -21.61 -4.31
N ASP A 133 -17.39 -22.47 -3.57
CA ASP A 133 -16.50 -22.09 -2.48
C ASP A 133 -15.09 -21.77 -3.01
N ILE A 134 -14.29 -21.07 -2.20
CA ILE A 134 -12.87 -20.81 -2.47
C ILE A 134 -12.00 -21.38 -1.34
N GLU A 135 -10.82 -21.88 -1.69
CA GLU A 135 -9.81 -22.26 -0.70
C GLU A 135 -9.21 -21.01 -0.07
N SER A 136 -9.06 -21.02 1.26
CA SER A 136 -8.40 -19.90 1.94
C SER A 136 -6.90 -20.01 1.77
N ALA A 137 -6.26 -18.96 1.28
CA ALA A 137 -4.82 -18.95 1.02
C ALA A 137 -4.18 -17.62 1.43
N THR A 138 -2.88 -17.66 1.69
CA THR A 138 -2.04 -16.49 1.90
C THR A 138 -0.99 -16.44 0.80
N ILE A 139 -0.97 -15.34 0.06
CA ILE A 139 0.00 -15.03 -0.98
C ILE A 139 0.96 -13.96 -0.45
N ASP A 140 2.25 -14.20 -0.60
CA ASP A 140 3.30 -13.22 -0.38
C ASP A 140 3.62 -12.55 -1.71
N SER A 141 3.66 -11.21 -1.76
CA SER A 141 4.02 -10.45 -2.97
C SER A 141 5.38 -10.81 -3.57
N ALA A 142 6.30 -11.39 -2.77
CA ALA A 142 7.59 -11.86 -3.21
C ALA A 142 7.54 -13.24 -3.91
N THR A 143 6.46 -14.00 -3.73
CA THR A 143 6.25 -15.27 -4.44
C THR A 143 5.60 -14.97 -5.79
N GLY A 144 6.07 -15.66 -6.84
CA GLY A 144 5.92 -15.26 -8.25
C GLY A 144 4.49 -15.16 -8.80
N GLU A 145 4.23 -15.87 -9.89
CA GLU A 145 2.91 -15.82 -10.52
C GLU A 145 1.93 -16.72 -9.75
N HIS A 146 0.71 -16.22 -9.55
CA HIS A 146 -0.38 -16.95 -8.90
C HIS A 146 -1.59 -17.01 -9.82
N TYR A 147 -2.42 -18.03 -9.69
CA TYR A 147 -3.65 -18.16 -10.46
C TYR A 147 -4.78 -18.82 -9.68
N PHE A 148 -6.01 -18.47 -10.05
CA PHE A 148 -7.21 -19.19 -9.65
C PHE A 148 -7.41 -20.41 -10.53
N PHE A 149 -7.75 -21.53 -9.92
CA PHE A 149 -8.06 -22.78 -10.59
C PHE A 149 -9.37 -23.37 -10.07
N TYR A 150 -10.39 -23.46 -10.90
CA TYR A 150 -11.64 -24.11 -10.54
C TYR A 150 -11.56 -25.63 -10.75
N ASN A 151 -11.77 -26.39 -9.68
CA ASN A 151 -11.80 -27.84 -9.70
C ASN A 151 -13.24 -28.37 -9.70
N SER A 152 -13.67 -28.90 -10.84
CA SER A 152 -15.03 -29.43 -11.03
C SER A 152 -15.36 -30.67 -10.18
N THR A 153 -14.35 -31.38 -9.64
CA THR A 153 -14.56 -32.55 -8.79
C THR A 153 -14.90 -32.15 -7.35
N THR A 154 -14.24 -31.11 -6.83
CA THR A 154 -14.42 -30.61 -5.46
C THR A 154 -15.41 -29.46 -5.37
N ASP A 155 -15.74 -28.83 -6.50
CA ASP A 155 -16.55 -27.61 -6.61
C ASP A 155 -15.95 -26.41 -5.87
N ILE A 156 -14.62 -26.35 -5.82
CA ILE A 156 -13.84 -25.33 -5.11
C ILE A 156 -12.92 -24.60 -6.08
N ILE A 157 -12.78 -23.28 -5.88
CA ILE A 157 -11.74 -22.46 -6.49
C ILE A 157 -10.48 -22.58 -5.63
N GLU A 158 -9.43 -23.14 -6.20
CA GLU A 158 -8.10 -23.27 -5.59
C GLU A 158 -7.21 -22.09 -6.01
N ILE A 159 -6.19 -21.81 -5.21
CA ILE A 159 -5.20 -20.75 -5.46
C ILE A 159 -3.82 -21.41 -5.51
N HIS A 160 -3.12 -21.25 -6.64
CA HIS A 160 -1.81 -21.85 -6.91
C HIS A 160 -0.78 -20.79 -7.25
#